data_AF-A0A839RX58-F1
#
_entry.id   AF-A0A839RX58-F1
#
_cell.length_a   1.000
_cell.length_b   1.000
_cell.length_c   1.000
_cell.angle_alpha   90.00
_cell.angle_beta   90.00
_cell.angle_gamma   90.00
#
_symmetry.space_group_name_H-M   'P 1'
#
loop_
_entity.id
_entity.type
_entity.pdbx_description
1 polymer ?
#
loop_
_entity_poly.entity_id
_entity_poly.type
_entity_poly.pdbx_seq_one_letter_code
_entity_poly.pdbx_strand_id
1 'polypeptide(L)'
;MNVVLIEVGLAIGLVLVAINEALLWVGVGVLGLTIVLALLRWNGQWFTQWAGLTSRYTFRSRARTATPPPPKSIETVDDEEETVIGDDDVRVNLLRLAIPGLVVAHGNDHEHSDVGLAWHDGTWTAVLLVEPTPALITQAGGAPSLPLSALAPCLEDRGVVLDSIQMTWHCYPGSAALPSDSPALSSYMEVLGPLPAAARRTTWISLRLDPKRCAEAVRERGGGVVGAHRALMGALSRVRNALESNGIPTRPLDADELLRAGISAAELTGVVGSGQKVSLKEKWTGVTAAGIGHASYAITGWPKGKVTQNLNALTSVRALSSTVGMAISPAEDEGKVTLRGIVRVSARNPRELDTADQRLGTLADKVGVSLTPLRGKQTDGLAATIPLGGTA
;
A
#
# COMPACT_ATOMS: atom_id res chain seq x y z
N MET A 1 -12.30 24.47 1.27
CA MET A 1 -13.40 25.15 1.96
C MET A 1 -14.57 24.19 2.02
N ASN A 2 -15.10 23.87 3.21
CA ASN A 2 -16.19 22.89 3.34
C ASN A 2 -17.54 23.61 3.28
N VAL A 3 -18.10 23.72 2.08
CA VAL A 3 -19.36 24.42 1.82
C VAL A 3 -20.51 23.81 2.65
N VAL A 4 -20.52 22.48 2.80
CA VAL A 4 -21.54 21.75 3.59
C VAL A 4 -21.62 22.21 5.06
N LEU A 5 -20.49 22.52 5.71
CA LEU A 5 -20.51 22.95 7.10
C LEU A 5 -21.12 24.35 7.25
N ILE A 6 -20.91 25.20 6.26
CA ILE A 6 -21.46 26.56 6.19
C ILE A 6 -22.97 26.48 5.90
N GLU A 7 -23.39 25.59 4.99
CA GLU A 7 -24.80 25.35 4.69
C GLU A 7 -25.57 24.85 5.93
N VAL A 8 -24.99 23.92 6.69
CA VAL A 8 -25.59 23.44 7.95
C VAL A 8 -25.66 24.55 9.00
N GLY A 9 -24.59 25.35 9.15
CA GLY A 9 -24.59 26.49 10.07
C GLY A 9 -25.63 27.55 9.71
N LEU A 10 -25.80 27.83 8.42
CA LEU A 10 -26.81 28.74 7.89
C LEU A 10 -28.22 28.19 8.12
N ALA A 11 -28.45 26.90 7.85
CA ALA A 11 -29.75 26.26 8.08
C ALA A 11 -30.14 26.29 9.56
N ILE A 12 -29.21 25.97 10.47
CA ILE A 12 -29.45 26.04 11.93
C ILE A 12 -29.72 27.49 12.36
N GLY A 13 -28.94 28.45 11.84
CA GLY A 13 -29.15 29.87 12.12
C GLY A 13 -30.53 30.36 11.67
N LEU A 14 -30.99 29.98 10.48
CA LEU A 14 -32.31 30.32 9.95
C LEU A 14 -33.45 29.66 10.75
N VAL A 15 -33.28 28.40 11.17
CA VAL A 15 -34.27 27.71 12.02
C VAL A 15 -34.39 28.39 13.39
N LEU A 16 -33.28 28.79 14.00
CA LEU A 16 -33.29 29.50 15.29
C LEU A 16 -34.02 30.85 15.20
N VAL A 17 -33.79 31.61 14.12
CA VAL A 17 -34.49 32.87 13.86
C VAL A 17 -35.98 32.65 13.59
N ALA A 18 -36.33 31.58 12.87
CA ALA A 18 -37.73 31.23 12.58
C ALA A 18 -38.51 30.81 13.85
N ILE A 19 -37.83 30.24 14.86
CA ILE A 19 -38.45 29.90 16.14
C ILE A 19 -38.65 31.14 17.01
N ASN A 20 -37.65 32.05 17.06
CA ASN A 20 -37.73 33.26 17.87
C ASN A 20 -36.74 34.32 17.37
N GLU A 21 -37.23 35.52 17.05
CA GLU A 21 -36.39 36.65 16.60
C GLU A 21 -35.33 37.07 17.64
N ALA A 22 -35.58 36.85 18.93
CA ALA A 22 -34.61 37.13 19.99
C ALA A 22 -33.34 36.23 19.89
N LEU A 23 -33.41 35.12 19.15
CA LEU A 23 -32.27 34.21 18.93
C LEU A 23 -31.39 34.62 17.75
N LEU A 24 -31.63 35.77 17.11
CA LEU A 24 -30.82 36.23 15.97
C LEU A 24 -29.31 36.24 16.27
N TRP A 25 -28.91 36.78 17.42
CA TRP A 25 -27.50 36.81 17.81
C TRP A 25 -26.91 35.42 18.07
N VAL A 26 -27.73 34.48 18.55
CA VAL A 26 -27.33 33.07 18.71
C VAL A 26 -27.14 32.42 17.34
N GLY A 27 -28.06 32.66 16.39
CA GLY A 27 -27.95 32.18 15.01
C GLY A 27 -26.72 32.74 14.28
N VAL A 28 -26.44 34.03 14.42
CA VAL A 28 -25.22 34.67 13.91
C VAL A 28 -23.96 34.07 14.56
N GLY A 29 -23.99 33.82 15.87
CA GLY A 29 -22.91 33.16 16.60
C GLY A 29 -22.64 31.74 16.09
N VAL A 30 -23.69 30.95 15.86
CA VAL A 30 -23.59 29.60 15.29
C VAL A 30 -23.02 29.65 13.86
N LEU A 31 -23.52 30.54 13.01
CA LEU A 31 -22.99 30.71 11.66
C LEU A 31 -21.50 31.12 11.69
N GLY A 32 -21.14 32.11 12.51
CA GLY A 32 -19.76 32.54 12.70
C GLY A 32 -18.86 31.39 13.16
N LEU A 33 -19.31 30.60 14.14
CA LEU A 33 -18.58 29.42 14.62
C LEU A 33 -18.40 28.38 13.51
N THR A 34 -19.43 28.09 12.72
CA THR A 34 -19.33 27.14 11.60
C THR A 34 -18.37 27.63 10.51
N ILE A 35 -18.33 28.93 10.21
CA ILE A 35 -17.36 29.51 9.28
C ILE A 35 -15.93 29.35 9.83
N VAL A 36 -15.71 29.65 11.12
CA VAL A 36 -14.41 29.46 11.77
C VAL A 36 -13.98 27.99 11.68
N LEU A 37 -14.86 27.05 12.02
CA LEU A 37 -14.56 25.61 11.93
C LEU A 37 -14.38 25.12 10.49
N ALA A 38 -15.09 25.71 9.52
CA ALA A 38 -14.96 25.39 8.10
C ALA A 38 -13.63 25.87 7.51
N LEU A 39 -13.07 26.95 8.07
CA LEU A 39 -11.81 27.55 7.66
C LEU A 39 -10.61 27.07 8.49
N LEU A 40 -10.86 26.49 9.67
CA LEU A 40 -9.81 26.01 10.57
C LEU A 40 -9.03 24.86 9.93
N ARG A 41 -7.73 25.08 9.75
CA ARG A 41 -6.79 24.08 9.24
C ARG A 41 -5.92 23.59 10.40
N TRP A 42 -5.99 22.31 10.72
CA TRP A 42 -5.23 21.67 11.80
C TRP A 42 -4.26 20.64 11.21
N ASN A 43 -2.95 20.80 11.47
CA ASN A 43 -1.89 19.90 10.96
C ASN A 43 -2.00 19.60 9.44
N GLY A 44 -2.33 20.60 8.63
CA GLY A 44 -2.42 20.45 7.18
C GLY A 44 -3.75 19.89 6.64
N GLN A 45 -4.71 19.50 7.49
CA GLN A 45 -6.04 19.03 7.10
C GLN A 45 -7.14 19.99 7.57
N TRP A 46 -8.32 19.93 6.94
CA TRP A 46 -9.49 20.70 7.40
C TRP A 46 -10.04 20.08 8.69
N PHE A 47 -10.48 20.91 9.65
CA PHE A 47 -10.97 20.43 10.95
C PHE A 47 -12.07 19.37 10.84
N THR A 48 -12.98 19.49 9.88
CA THR A 48 -14.05 18.50 9.63
C THR A 48 -13.52 17.15 9.19
N GLN A 49 -12.46 17.13 8.37
CA GLN A 49 -11.79 15.90 7.95
C GLN A 49 -11.12 15.24 9.15
N TRP A 50 -10.45 16.04 9.98
CA TRP A 50 -9.84 15.55 11.22
C TRP A 50 -10.89 15.01 12.20
N ALA A 51 -12.01 15.71 12.40
CA ALA A 51 -13.09 15.29 13.29
C ALA A 51 -13.75 13.99 12.80
N GLY A 52 -14.05 13.91 11.49
CA GLY A 52 -14.61 12.69 10.88
C GLY A 52 -13.65 11.50 10.95
N LEU A 53 -12.36 11.72 10.69
CA LEU A 53 -11.30 10.72 10.82
C LEU A 53 -11.16 10.24 12.27
N THR A 54 -11.13 11.16 13.23
CA THR A 54 -11.00 10.86 14.66
C THR A 54 -12.22 10.10 15.18
N SER A 55 -13.42 10.49 14.76
CA SER A 55 -14.66 9.79 15.09
C SER A 55 -14.63 8.36 14.55
N ARG A 56 -14.40 8.17 13.24
CA ARG A 56 -14.29 6.83 12.62
C ARG A 56 -13.21 5.98 13.28
N TYR A 57 -12.06 6.58 13.60
CA TYR A 57 -10.98 5.88 14.29
C TYR A 57 -11.37 5.44 15.70
N THR A 58 -12.11 6.27 16.43
CA THR A 58 -12.55 5.97 17.80
C THR A 58 -13.61 4.87 17.84
N PHE A 59 -14.51 4.84 16.85
CA PHE A 59 -15.62 3.90 16.80
C PHE A 59 -15.30 2.58 16.07
N ARG A 60 -14.15 2.44 15.38
CA ARG A 60 -13.75 1.17 14.71
C ARG A 60 -12.95 0.24 15.61
N SER A 61 -13.02 -1.06 15.33
CA SER A 61 -12.06 -2.01 15.91
C SER A 61 -10.65 -1.72 15.40
N ARG A 62 -9.70 -1.58 16.34
CA ARG A 62 -8.28 -1.26 16.08
C ARG A 62 -7.35 -2.42 16.32
N ALA A 63 -7.89 -3.57 16.76
CA ALA A 63 -7.11 -4.74 17.08
C ALA A 63 -7.69 -5.95 16.34
N ARG A 64 -6.81 -6.75 15.75
CA ARG A 64 -7.13 -8.02 15.12
C ARG A 64 -6.14 -9.05 15.60
N THR A 65 -6.57 -10.31 15.61
CA THR A 65 -5.70 -11.42 16.02
C THR A 65 -5.89 -12.60 15.09
N ALA A 66 -4.79 -13.20 14.65
CA ALA A 66 -4.75 -14.43 13.91
C ALA A 66 -4.38 -15.55 14.88
N THR A 67 -5.24 -16.55 14.96
CA THR A 67 -4.98 -17.79 15.69
C THR A 67 -4.44 -18.80 14.69
N PRO A 68 -3.38 -19.56 15.02
CA PRO A 68 -2.89 -20.60 14.13
C PRO A 68 -4.01 -21.63 13.85
N PRO A 69 -4.17 -22.08 12.60
CA PRO A 69 -5.07 -23.18 12.27
C PRO A 69 -4.62 -24.45 13.01
N PRO A 70 -5.58 -25.35 13.36
CA PRO A 70 -5.23 -26.65 13.94
C PRO A 70 -4.33 -27.44 12.97
N PRO A 71 -3.40 -28.27 13.48
CA PRO A 71 -2.57 -29.10 12.62
C PRO A 71 -3.46 -30.05 11.81
N LYS A 72 -3.26 -30.10 10.48
CA LYS A 72 -3.96 -31.06 9.62
C LYS A 72 -3.61 -32.49 10.07
N SER A 73 -4.62 -33.31 10.35
CA SER A 73 -4.44 -34.75 10.53
C SER A 73 -4.11 -35.39 9.19
N ILE A 74 -3.20 -36.37 9.19
CA ILE A 74 -2.68 -37.07 7.99
C ILE A 74 -3.80 -37.68 7.12
N GLU A 75 -5.00 -37.90 7.68
CA GLU A 75 -6.16 -38.49 7.02
C GLU A 75 -6.99 -37.50 6.15
N THR A 76 -6.63 -36.21 6.08
CA THR A 76 -7.42 -35.18 5.37
C THR A 76 -6.72 -34.53 4.17
N VAL A 77 -5.65 -35.16 3.65
CA VAL A 77 -5.05 -34.74 2.38
C VAL A 77 -5.87 -35.35 1.26
N ASP A 78 -7.02 -34.76 0.95
CA ASP A 78 -7.66 -34.99 -0.35
C ASP A 78 -6.80 -34.29 -1.40
N ASP A 79 -6.22 -35.07 -2.31
CA ASP A 79 -5.44 -34.64 -3.48
C ASP A 79 -6.34 -33.99 -4.57
N GLU A 80 -7.31 -33.16 -4.16
CA GLU A 80 -7.96 -32.24 -5.08
C GLU A 80 -7.11 -30.98 -5.16
N GLU A 81 -6.67 -30.60 -6.36
CA GLU A 81 -5.99 -29.33 -6.61
C GLU A 81 -6.92 -28.17 -6.20
N GLU A 82 -6.86 -27.78 -4.92
CA GLU A 82 -7.61 -26.65 -4.40
C GLU A 82 -7.15 -25.40 -5.14
N THR A 83 -7.96 -24.99 -6.12
CA THR A 83 -7.73 -23.76 -6.90
C THR A 83 -7.72 -22.49 -6.03
N VAL A 84 -8.12 -22.58 -4.76
CA VAL A 84 -8.22 -21.47 -3.81
C VAL A 84 -7.52 -21.84 -2.51
N ILE A 85 -6.52 -21.04 -2.11
CA ILE A 85 -5.85 -21.16 -0.82
C ILE A 85 -6.73 -20.49 0.25
N GLY A 86 -7.33 -21.33 1.08
CA GLY A 86 -8.33 -20.95 2.08
C GLY A 86 -7.78 -20.68 3.48
N ASP A 87 -8.69 -20.83 4.45
CA ASP A 87 -8.51 -20.49 5.87
C ASP A 87 -7.52 -21.40 6.61
N ASP A 88 -7.13 -22.52 6.00
CA ASP A 88 -6.17 -23.46 6.59
C ASP A 88 -4.72 -23.01 6.41
N ASP A 89 -4.45 -22.10 5.46
CA ASP A 89 -3.10 -21.60 5.26
C ASP A 89 -2.74 -20.53 6.29
N VAL A 90 -1.69 -20.81 7.07
CA VAL A 90 -1.16 -19.90 8.10
C VAL A 90 -0.82 -18.52 7.53
N ARG A 91 -0.30 -18.46 6.31
CA ARG A 91 0.11 -17.21 5.64
C ARG A 91 -1.11 -16.37 5.28
N VAL A 92 -2.17 -16.98 4.75
CA VAL A 92 -3.44 -16.29 4.45
C VAL A 92 -4.02 -15.68 5.74
N ASN A 93 -4.09 -16.47 6.82
CA ASN A 93 -4.59 -16.00 8.12
C ASN A 93 -3.77 -14.84 8.70
N LEU A 94 -2.44 -14.89 8.57
CA LEU A 94 -1.56 -13.81 8.99
C LEU A 94 -1.77 -12.55 8.14
N LEU A 95 -1.87 -12.69 6.82
CA LEU A 95 -2.08 -11.56 5.91
C LEU A 95 -3.44 -10.91 6.09
N ARG A 96 -4.47 -11.66 6.50
CA ARG A 96 -5.80 -11.15 6.84
C ARG A 96 -5.83 -10.18 8.02
N LEU A 97 -4.77 -10.13 8.83
CA LEU A 97 -4.59 -9.07 9.81
C LEU A 97 -4.55 -7.68 9.14
N ALA A 98 -3.79 -7.57 8.06
CA ALA A 98 -3.62 -6.32 7.30
C ALA A 98 -4.67 -6.17 6.18
N ILE A 99 -5.03 -7.27 5.50
CA ILE A 99 -5.92 -7.31 4.33
C ILE A 99 -7.15 -8.19 4.64
N PRO A 100 -8.19 -7.65 5.31
CA PRO A 100 -9.36 -8.44 5.70
C PRO A 100 -10.05 -9.09 4.52
N GLY A 101 -10.41 -10.37 4.65
CA GLY A 101 -11.10 -11.10 3.59
C GLY A 101 -10.22 -11.42 2.38
N LEU A 102 -8.88 -11.35 2.53
CA LEU A 102 -7.95 -11.84 1.52
C LEU A 102 -8.25 -13.31 1.20
N VAL A 103 -8.38 -13.59 -0.10
CA VAL A 103 -8.43 -14.92 -0.67
C VAL A 103 -7.34 -15.00 -1.73
N VAL A 104 -6.62 -16.12 -1.82
CA VAL A 104 -5.63 -16.34 -2.87
C VAL A 104 -6.07 -17.53 -3.71
N ALA A 105 -5.96 -17.42 -5.02
CA ALA A 105 -6.31 -18.47 -5.97
C ALA A 105 -5.13 -18.76 -6.90
N HIS A 106 -5.09 -19.99 -7.39
CA HIS A 106 -4.25 -20.42 -8.50
C HIS A 106 -4.94 -20.07 -9.81
N GLY A 107 -4.16 -19.57 -10.77
CA GLY A 107 -4.58 -19.37 -12.14
C GLY A 107 -3.45 -19.74 -13.08
N ASN A 108 -3.79 -20.20 -14.28
CA ASN A 108 -2.81 -20.59 -15.27
C ASN A 108 -2.92 -19.64 -16.46
N ASP A 109 -1.81 -19.04 -16.86
CA ASP A 109 -1.79 -18.19 -18.05
C ASP A 109 -1.84 -19.03 -19.34
N HIS A 110 -1.87 -18.36 -20.49
CA HIS A 110 -1.94 -19.04 -21.80
C HIS A 110 -0.66 -19.84 -22.13
N GLU A 111 0.45 -19.55 -21.45
CA GLU A 111 1.74 -20.24 -21.56
C GLU A 111 1.84 -21.38 -20.52
N HIS A 112 0.74 -21.72 -19.83
CA HIS A 112 0.68 -22.68 -18.72
C HIS A 112 1.61 -22.33 -17.55
N SER A 113 1.96 -21.05 -17.39
CA SER A 113 2.68 -20.58 -16.20
C SER A 113 1.70 -20.35 -15.05
N ASP A 114 2.05 -20.84 -13.86
CA ASP A 114 1.27 -20.63 -12.65
C ASP A 114 1.31 -19.17 -12.22
N VAL A 115 0.13 -18.60 -11.97
CA VAL A 115 -0.06 -17.22 -11.53
C VAL A 115 -0.93 -17.20 -10.28
N GLY A 116 -0.40 -16.58 -9.23
CA GLY A 116 -1.13 -16.28 -8.02
C GLY A 116 -2.07 -15.10 -8.19
N LEU A 117 -3.32 -15.26 -7.77
CA LEU A 117 -4.37 -14.26 -7.88
C LEU A 117 -4.92 -13.94 -6.50
N ALA A 118 -4.78 -12.70 -6.04
CA ALA A 118 -5.31 -12.25 -4.75
C ALA A 118 -6.64 -11.50 -4.94
N TRP A 119 -7.67 -11.90 -4.20
CA TRP A 119 -8.94 -11.18 -4.12
C TRP A 119 -9.03 -10.38 -2.84
N HIS A 120 -9.34 -9.09 -2.98
CA HIS A 120 -9.62 -8.21 -1.86
C HIS A 120 -10.51 -7.05 -2.31
N ASP A 121 -11.54 -6.74 -1.51
CA ASP A 121 -12.42 -5.58 -1.70
C ASP A 121 -13.00 -5.46 -3.12
N GLY A 122 -13.51 -6.57 -3.65
CA GLY A 122 -14.17 -6.58 -4.96
C GLY A 122 -13.24 -6.61 -6.17
N THR A 123 -11.93 -6.74 -5.97
CA THR A 123 -10.94 -6.70 -7.06
C THR A 123 -9.98 -7.89 -7.01
N TRP A 124 -9.54 -8.31 -8.20
CA TRP A 124 -8.46 -9.28 -8.37
C TRP A 124 -7.12 -8.57 -8.56
N THR A 125 -6.07 -9.10 -7.94
CA THR A 125 -4.70 -8.60 -8.02
C THR A 125 -3.76 -9.71 -8.47
N ALA A 126 -2.94 -9.42 -9.47
CA ALA A 126 -1.84 -10.28 -9.92
C ALA A 126 -0.53 -9.51 -9.82
N VAL A 127 0.59 -10.20 -9.60
CA VAL A 127 1.86 -9.55 -9.28
C VAL A 127 2.97 -10.06 -10.17
N LEU A 128 3.73 -9.13 -10.75
CA LEU A 128 5.02 -9.38 -11.37
C LEU A 128 6.13 -9.09 -10.37
N LEU A 129 7.11 -9.99 -10.29
CA LEU A 129 8.40 -9.72 -9.67
C LEU A 129 9.35 -9.17 -10.74
N VAL A 130 9.99 -8.04 -10.45
CA VAL A 130 11.11 -7.56 -11.27
C VAL A 130 12.32 -8.40 -10.94
N GLU A 131 12.88 -9.06 -11.95
CA GLU A 131 14.04 -9.90 -11.74
C GLU A 131 15.26 -9.03 -11.42
N PRO A 132 15.98 -9.33 -10.33
CA PRO A 132 17.22 -8.63 -10.05
C PRO A 132 18.20 -8.98 -11.17
N THR A 133 18.60 -8.01 -11.97
CA THR A 133 19.71 -8.20 -12.89
C THR A 133 20.91 -8.65 -12.07
N PRO A 134 21.56 -9.80 -12.37
CA PRO A 134 22.73 -10.27 -11.64
C PRO A 134 23.90 -9.35 -11.94
N ALA A 135 23.93 -8.20 -11.28
CA ALA A 135 25.09 -7.33 -11.27
C ALA A 135 25.96 -7.79 -10.09
N LEU A 136 27.20 -8.17 -10.38
CA LEU A 136 28.24 -8.35 -9.36
C LEU A 136 28.43 -7.09 -8.49
N ILE A 137 27.90 -5.94 -8.93
CA ILE A 137 27.91 -4.64 -8.24
C ILE A 137 26.54 -3.97 -8.44
N THR A 138 25.74 -3.84 -7.37
CA THR A 138 24.52 -3.02 -7.39
C THR A 138 24.92 -1.54 -7.43
N GLN A 139 24.77 -0.88 -8.58
CA GLN A 139 25.03 0.57 -8.68
C GLN A 139 24.08 1.32 -7.74
N ALA A 140 24.62 2.10 -6.81
CA ALA A 140 23.83 2.98 -5.96
C ALA A 140 23.01 3.94 -6.84
N GLY A 141 21.68 3.90 -6.71
CA GLY A 141 20.76 4.70 -7.53
C GLY A 141 20.35 4.09 -8.89
N GLY A 142 20.86 2.92 -9.28
CA GLY A 142 20.52 2.23 -10.55
C GLY A 142 19.17 1.51 -10.56
N ALA A 143 18.20 1.95 -9.74
CA ALA A 143 16.88 1.33 -9.71
C ALA A 143 16.10 1.59 -11.00
N PRO A 144 15.46 0.58 -11.60
CA PRO A 144 14.48 0.85 -12.64
C PRO A 144 13.36 1.71 -12.05
N SER A 145 13.21 2.90 -12.60
CA SER A 145 12.08 3.78 -12.35
C SER A 145 10.80 3.17 -12.91
N LEU A 146 9.64 3.49 -12.33
CA LEU A 146 8.36 3.16 -12.95
C LEU A 146 8.30 3.79 -14.34
N PRO A 147 8.29 3.02 -15.46
CA PRO A 147 8.22 3.60 -16.78
C PRO A 147 6.77 4.03 -17.05
N LEU A 148 6.37 5.17 -16.47
CA LEU A 148 4.99 5.66 -16.48
C LEU A 148 4.42 5.76 -17.90
N SER A 149 5.21 6.21 -18.86
CA SER A 149 4.81 6.32 -20.27
C SER A 149 4.56 4.96 -20.93
N ALA A 150 5.27 3.91 -20.51
CA ALA A 150 5.08 2.56 -21.03
C ALA A 150 3.88 1.86 -20.37
N LEU A 151 3.60 2.18 -19.10
CA LEU A 151 2.53 1.55 -18.33
C LEU A 151 1.18 2.23 -18.46
N ALA A 152 1.14 3.54 -18.71
CA ALA A 152 -0.11 4.28 -18.86
C ALA A 152 -1.03 3.69 -19.95
N PRO A 153 -0.55 3.31 -21.16
CA PRO A 153 -1.39 2.65 -22.15
C PRO A 153 -1.89 1.26 -21.71
N CYS A 154 -1.23 0.61 -20.75
CA CYS A 154 -1.67 -0.69 -20.26
C CYS A 154 -2.84 -0.60 -19.28
N LEU A 155 -3.18 0.59 -18.76
CA LEU A 155 -4.32 0.78 -17.88
C LEU A 155 -5.65 0.48 -18.57
N GLU A 156 -5.74 0.78 -19.86
CA GLU A 156 -6.96 0.59 -20.65
C GLU A 156 -6.60 -0.02 -22.01
N ASP A 157 -6.95 -1.29 -22.21
CA ASP A 157 -6.72 -1.98 -23.48
C ASP A 157 -7.72 -3.13 -23.70
N ARG A 158 -8.19 -3.28 -24.95
CA ARG A 158 -9.09 -4.37 -25.39
C ARG A 158 -10.30 -4.61 -24.46
N GLY A 159 -10.96 -3.53 -24.06
CA GLY A 159 -12.14 -3.56 -23.18
C GLY A 159 -11.85 -3.88 -21.71
N VAL A 160 -10.57 -4.01 -21.32
CA VAL A 160 -10.14 -4.17 -19.93
C VAL A 160 -9.61 -2.83 -19.43
N VAL A 161 -10.23 -2.34 -18.35
CA VAL A 161 -9.82 -1.13 -17.63
C VAL A 161 -9.34 -1.54 -16.25
N LEU A 162 -8.03 -1.45 -16.02
CA LEU A 162 -7.42 -1.74 -14.72
C LEU A 162 -7.86 -0.71 -13.68
N ASP A 163 -8.02 -1.18 -12.44
CA ASP A 163 -8.19 -0.31 -11.28
C ASP A 163 -6.90 0.47 -11.01
N SER A 164 -5.76 -0.22 -11.05
CA SER A 164 -4.45 0.38 -10.90
C SER A 164 -3.31 -0.53 -11.36
N ILE A 165 -2.18 0.08 -11.68
CA ILE A 165 -0.87 -0.57 -11.76
C ILE A 165 0.00 0.05 -10.67
N GLN A 166 0.45 -0.76 -9.71
CA GLN A 166 1.25 -0.31 -8.59
C GLN A 166 2.62 -0.96 -8.58
N MET A 167 3.68 -0.16 -8.54
CA MET A 167 5.02 -0.64 -8.25
C MET A 167 5.36 -0.42 -6.78
N THR A 168 5.83 -1.47 -6.13
CA THR A 168 6.23 -1.47 -4.72
C THR A 168 7.69 -1.85 -4.60
N TRP A 169 8.51 -0.94 -4.06
CA TRP A 169 9.87 -1.21 -3.63
C TRP A 169 9.88 -1.54 -2.17
N HIS A 170 10.39 -2.71 -1.81
CA HIS A 170 10.56 -3.12 -0.44
C HIS A 170 12.05 -3.35 -0.16
N CYS A 171 12.60 -2.52 0.72
CA CYS A 171 14.04 -2.40 0.93
C CYS A 171 14.42 -2.73 2.37
N TYR A 172 15.44 -3.58 2.51
CA TYR A 172 16.14 -3.82 3.77
C TYR A 172 17.51 -3.11 3.69
N PRO A 173 17.75 -2.06 4.49
CA PRO A 173 19.03 -1.38 4.49
C PRO A 173 20.09 -2.27 5.16
N GLY A 174 21.34 -2.26 4.66
CA GLY A 174 22.42 -3.09 5.23
C GLY A 174 22.68 -2.77 6.71
N SER A 175 22.49 -1.50 7.08
CA SER A 175 22.57 -1.02 8.45
C SER A 175 21.55 -1.64 9.41
N ALA A 176 20.48 -2.28 8.91
CA ALA A 176 19.46 -2.92 9.74
C ALA A 176 19.96 -4.21 10.39
N ALA A 177 21.00 -4.84 9.85
CA ALA A 177 21.60 -6.06 10.39
C ALA A 177 22.53 -5.79 11.58
N LEU A 178 22.94 -4.53 11.79
CA LEU A 178 23.90 -4.14 12.81
C LEU A 178 23.22 -3.42 14.00
N PRO A 179 23.63 -3.68 15.26
CA PRO A 179 23.23 -2.88 16.41
C PRO A 179 23.54 -1.39 16.21
N SER A 180 22.72 -0.53 16.80
CA SER A 180 22.85 0.94 16.65
C SER A 180 24.14 1.54 17.22
N ASP A 181 24.77 0.85 18.16
CA ASP A 181 25.98 1.22 18.87
C ASP A 181 27.24 0.49 18.36
N SER A 182 27.11 -0.32 17.30
CA SER A 182 28.23 -1.11 16.78
C SER A 182 29.26 -0.23 16.05
N PRO A 183 30.57 -0.37 16.34
CA PRO A 183 31.62 0.29 15.56
C PRO A 183 31.58 -0.07 14.07
N ALA A 184 31.16 -1.31 13.74
CA ALA A 184 31.00 -1.75 12.36
C ALA A 184 29.93 -0.95 11.62
N LEU A 185 28.88 -0.50 12.32
CA LEU A 185 27.88 0.39 11.74
C LEU A 185 28.47 1.76 11.44
N SER A 186 29.26 2.33 12.35
CA SER A 186 29.94 3.62 12.13
C SER A 186 30.86 3.56 10.90
N SER A 187 31.70 2.53 10.81
CA SER A 187 32.55 2.32 9.63
C SER A 187 31.75 2.08 8.35
N TYR A 188 30.67 1.30 8.42
CA TYR A 188 29.77 1.08 7.28
C TYR A 188 29.18 2.40 6.78
N MET A 189 28.67 3.25 7.68
CA MET A 189 28.08 4.54 7.30
C MET A 189 29.12 5.54 6.78
N GLU A 190 30.35 5.53 7.31
CA GLU A 190 31.46 6.34 6.82
C GLU A 190 31.84 5.97 5.38
N VAL A 191 31.94 4.66 5.09
CA VAL A 191 32.25 4.16 3.74
C VAL A 191 31.09 4.37 2.78
N LEU A 192 29.85 4.20 3.24
CA LEU A 192 28.66 4.37 2.40
C LEU A 192 28.47 5.82 1.93
N GLY A 193 28.82 6.78 2.77
CA GLY A 193 28.67 8.20 2.47
C GLY A 193 27.20 8.57 2.17
N PRO A 194 26.93 9.47 1.20
CA PRO A 194 25.57 9.92 0.87
C PRO A 194 24.79 8.94 -0.02
N LEU A 195 25.33 7.77 -0.34
CA LEU A 195 24.73 6.86 -1.32
C LEU A 195 23.53 6.11 -0.70
N PRO A 196 22.36 6.11 -1.37
CA PRO A 196 21.24 5.28 -0.95
C PRO A 196 21.54 3.82 -1.30
N ALA A 197 22.03 3.05 -0.34
CA ALA A 197 22.27 1.62 -0.51
C ALA A 197 21.31 0.80 0.38
N ALA A 198 20.22 0.33 -0.22
CA ALA A 198 19.52 -0.82 0.34
C ALA A 198 20.39 -2.06 0.08
N ALA A 199 20.66 -2.87 1.11
CA ALA A 199 21.42 -4.12 0.95
C ALA A 199 20.61 -5.16 0.17
N ARG A 200 19.29 -5.14 0.35
CA ARG A 200 18.35 -5.94 -0.44
C ARG A 200 17.17 -5.06 -0.83
N ARG A 201 16.82 -5.09 -2.12
CA ARG A 201 15.58 -4.51 -2.62
C ARG A 201 14.82 -5.55 -3.43
N THR A 202 13.55 -5.72 -3.11
CA THR A 202 12.59 -6.46 -3.93
C THR A 202 11.65 -5.45 -4.59
N THR A 203 11.36 -5.63 -5.88
CA THR A 203 10.41 -4.78 -6.61
C THR A 203 9.27 -5.63 -7.15
N TRP A 204 8.05 -5.27 -6.76
CA TRP A 204 6.83 -5.90 -7.25
C TRP A 204 6.04 -4.92 -8.10
N ILE A 205 5.33 -5.42 -9.10
CA ILE A 205 4.39 -4.67 -9.91
C ILE A 205 3.04 -5.39 -9.80
N SER A 206 2.14 -4.83 -9.01
CA SER A 206 0.80 -5.33 -8.76
C SER A 206 -0.18 -4.70 -9.75
N LEU A 207 -0.95 -5.53 -10.45
CA LEU A 207 -2.03 -5.11 -11.33
C LEU A 207 -3.35 -5.43 -10.66
N ARG A 208 -4.24 -4.45 -10.56
CA ARG A 208 -5.54 -4.60 -9.93
C ARG A 208 -6.65 -4.44 -10.95
N LEU A 209 -7.60 -5.37 -10.96
CA LEU A 209 -8.75 -5.39 -11.86
C LEU A 209 -10.04 -5.48 -11.05
N ASP A 210 -10.96 -4.55 -11.30
CA ASP A 210 -12.35 -4.65 -10.85
C ASP A 210 -13.19 -5.32 -11.96
N PRO A 211 -13.68 -6.55 -11.74
CA PRO A 211 -14.50 -7.25 -12.72
C PRO A 211 -15.77 -6.48 -13.11
N LYS A 212 -16.31 -5.64 -12.22
CA LYS A 212 -17.52 -4.84 -12.50
C LYS A 212 -17.27 -3.76 -13.55
N ARG A 213 -16.06 -3.17 -13.57
CA ARG A 213 -15.63 -2.20 -14.58
C ARG A 213 -15.36 -2.85 -15.95
N CYS A 214 -15.09 -4.16 -15.96
CA CYS A 214 -14.71 -4.91 -17.16
C CYS A 214 -15.78 -5.96 -17.55
N ALA A 215 -17.06 -5.73 -17.26
CA ALA A 215 -18.10 -6.77 -17.36
C ALA A 215 -18.23 -7.40 -18.75
N GLU A 216 -18.12 -6.61 -19.83
CA GLU A 216 -18.14 -7.12 -21.20
C GLU A 216 -16.92 -7.98 -21.52
N ALA A 217 -15.72 -7.47 -21.23
CA ALA A 217 -14.48 -8.20 -21.44
C ALA A 217 -14.42 -9.51 -20.62
N VAL A 218 -14.96 -9.52 -19.39
CA VAL A 218 -15.09 -10.71 -18.54
C VAL A 218 -16.05 -11.72 -19.18
N ARG A 219 -17.20 -11.27 -19.69
CA ARG A 219 -18.20 -12.12 -20.34
C ARG A 219 -17.64 -12.80 -21.60
N GLU A 220 -16.95 -12.06 -22.45
CA GLU A 220 -16.29 -12.60 -23.65
C GLU A 220 -15.24 -13.67 -23.33
N ARG A 221 -14.64 -13.60 -22.14
CA ARG A 221 -13.58 -14.51 -21.68
C ARG A 221 -14.12 -15.69 -20.87
N GLY A 222 -15.41 -15.98 -20.96
CA GLY A 222 -16.08 -17.12 -20.29
C GLY A 222 -16.88 -16.74 -19.05
N GLY A 223 -16.93 -15.46 -18.68
CA GLY A 223 -17.75 -14.96 -17.58
C GLY A 223 -17.26 -15.33 -16.18
N GLY A 224 -17.93 -14.78 -15.16
CA GLY A 224 -17.66 -15.07 -13.76
C GLY A 224 -16.20 -14.84 -13.34
N VAL A 225 -15.72 -15.67 -12.41
CA VAL A 225 -14.35 -15.62 -11.87
C VAL A 225 -13.33 -15.99 -12.94
N VAL A 226 -13.60 -17.02 -13.74
CA VAL A 226 -12.69 -17.50 -14.79
C VAL A 226 -12.44 -16.42 -15.85
N GLY A 227 -13.48 -15.71 -16.30
CA GLY A 227 -13.35 -14.61 -17.23
C GLY A 227 -12.56 -13.43 -16.64
N ALA A 228 -12.73 -13.14 -15.35
CA ALA A 228 -11.95 -12.12 -14.64
C ALA A 228 -10.47 -12.50 -14.53
N HIS A 229 -10.16 -13.76 -14.21
CA HIS A 229 -8.78 -14.27 -14.17
C HIS A 229 -8.12 -14.15 -15.55
N ARG A 230 -8.80 -14.60 -16.61
CA ARG A 230 -8.29 -14.49 -18.00
C ARG A 230 -8.08 -13.03 -18.43
N ALA A 231 -9.00 -12.13 -18.06
CA ALA A 231 -8.86 -10.70 -18.34
C ALA A 231 -7.61 -10.12 -17.64
N LEU A 232 -7.42 -10.44 -16.36
CA LEU A 232 -6.28 -9.98 -15.58
C LEU A 232 -4.94 -10.56 -16.06
N MET A 233 -4.88 -11.86 -16.36
CA MET A 233 -3.67 -12.49 -16.93
C MET A 233 -3.32 -11.90 -18.30
N GLY A 234 -4.33 -11.61 -19.13
CA GLY A 234 -4.12 -10.89 -20.39
C GLY A 234 -3.52 -9.49 -20.18
N ALA A 235 -3.97 -8.75 -19.16
CA ALA A 235 -3.38 -7.47 -18.79
C ALA A 235 -1.96 -7.61 -18.21
N LEU A 236 -1.72 -8.65 -17.41
CA LEU A 236 -0.43 -9.00 -16.83
C LEU A 236 0.64 -9.23 -17.90
N SER A 237 0.30 -10.03 -18.93
CA SER A 237 1.18 -10.27 -20.08
C SER A 237 1.50 -8.97 -20.84
N ARG A 238 0.54 -8.07 -21.03
CA ARG A 238 0.79 -6.77 -21.68
C ARG A 238 1.72 -5.87 -20.88
N VAL A 239 1.52 -5.78 -19.56
CA VAL A 239 2.39 -5.01 -18.68
C VAL A 239 3.80 -5.60 -18.67
N ARG A 240 3.93 -6.94 -18.58
CA ARG A 240 5.21 -7.65 -18.71
C ARG A 240 5.93 -7.26 -20.00
N ASN A 241 5.26 -7.34 -21.15
CA ASN A 241 5.84 -7.01 -22.45
C ASN A 241 6.25 -5.53 -22.55
N ALA A 242 5.46 -4.61 -21.98
CA ALA A 242 5.78 -3.18 -21.94
C ALA A 242 7.03 -2.90 -21.10
N LEU A 243 7.19 -3.60 -19.97
CA LEU A 243 8.37 -3.52 -19.11
C LEU A 243 9.60 -4.13 -19.76
N GLU A 244 9.46 -5.30 -20.38
CA GLU A 244 10.54 -5.99 -21.09
C GLU A 244 11.07 -5.16 -22.26
N SER A 245 10.19 -4.50 -23.01
CA SER A 245 10.55 -3.56 -24.09
C SER A 245 11.35 -2.34 -23.57
N ASN A 246 11.28 -2.05 -22.27
CA ASN A 246 12.05 -1.01 -21.59
C ASN A 246 13.26 -1.58 -20.81
N GLY A 247 13.63 -2.85 -21.05
CA GLY A 247 14.78 -3.50 -20.42
C GLY A 247 14.57 -3.87 -18.95
N ILE A 248 13.31 -4.01 -18.51
CA ILE A 248 12.96 -4.41 -17.14
C ILE A 248 12.41 -5.84 -17.18
N PRO A 249 13.25 -6.87 -16.99
CA PRO A 249 12.80 -8.25 -16.98
C PRO A 249 11.89 -8.50 -15.78
N THR A 250 10.76 -9.14 -16.01
CA THR A 250 9.80 -9.46 -14.97
C THR A 250 9.18 -10.83 -15.19
N ARG A 251 8.74 -11.47 -14.12
CA ARG A 251 8.00 -12.73 -14.16
C ARG A 251 6.78 -12.67 -13.24
N PRO A 252 5.68 -13.37 -13.56
CA PRO A 252 4.56 -13.51 -12.63
C PRO A 252 5.00 -14.26 -11.37
N LEU A 253 4.33 -13.97 -10.26
CA LEU A 253 4.42 -14.77 -9.04
C LEU A 253 3.35 -15.85 -9.06
N ASP A 254 3.72 -17.08 -8.72
CA ASP A 254 2.74 -18.14 -8.40
C ASP A 254 2.03 -17.83 -7.06
N ALA A 255 1.02 -18.62 -6.68
CA ALA A 255 0.23 -18.37 -5.46
C ALA A 255 1.08 -18.43 -4.17
N ASP A 256 2.07 -19.31 -4.14
CA ASP A 256 2.95 -19.52 -2.99
C ASP A 256 3.96 -18.39 -2.83
N GLU A 257 4.55 -17.94 -3.94
CA GLU A 257 5.43 -16.79 -4.02
C GLU A 257 4.69 -15.49 -3.74
N LEU A 258 3.44 -15.39 -4.19
CA LEU A 258 2.54 -14.28 -3.89
C LEU A 258 2.34 -14.16 -2.37
N LEU A 259 2.00 -15.26 -1.69
CA LEU A 259 1.89 -15.30 -0.23
C LEU A 259 3.22 -14.97 0.46
N ARG A 260 4.35 -15.51 -0.02
CA ARG A 260 5.69 -15.18 0.51
C ARG A 260 6.02 -13.70 0.37
N ALA A 261 5.69 -13.09 -0.77
CA ALA A 261 5.88 -11.66 -1.02
C ALA A 261 5.03 -10.82 -0.06
N GLY A 262 3.77 -11.21 0.15
CA GLY A 262 2.90 -10.57 1.14
C GLY A 262 3.45 -10.63 2.55
N ILE A 263 3.88 -11.82 3.00
CA ILE A 263 4.44 -12.05 4.34
C ILE A 263 5.70 -11.24 4.56
N SER A 264 6.60 -11.20 3.57
CA SER A 264 7.82 -10.39 3.64
C SER A 264 7.49 -8.91 3.73
N ALA A 265 6.62 -8.41 2.85
CA ALA A 265 6.22 -7.01 2.87
C ALA A 265 5.57 -6.62 4.21
N ALA A 266 4.75 -7.50 4.80
CA ALA A 266 4.11 -7.27 6.09
C ALA A 266 5.05 -7.43 7.31
N GLU A 267 6.32 -7.81 7.12
CA GLU A 267 7.27 -8.16 8.19
C GLU A 267 6.78 -9.28 9.12
N LEU A 268 6.05 -10.25 8.57
CA LEU A 268 5.47 -11.37 9.32
C LEU A 268 6.31 -12.65 9.23
N THR A 269 7.44 -12.64 8.52
CA THR A 269 8.29 -13.82 8.31
C THR A 269 8.69 -14.52 9.61
N GLY A 270 9.00 -13.76 10.66
CA GLY A 270 9.45 -14.31 11.94
C GLY A 270 8.36 -15.04 12.76
N VAL A 271 7.09 -14.92 12.37
CA VAL A 271 5.96 -15.56 13.09
C VAL A 271 5.24 -16.64 12.28
N VAL A 272 5.57 -16.79 10.99
CA VAL A 272 5.06 -17.91 10.19
C VAL A 272 5.51 -19.23 10.82
N GLY A 273 4.57 -20.13 11.05
CA GLY A 273 4.86 -21.45 11.66
C GLY A 273 5.22 -21.42 13.15
N SER A 274 5.20 -20.26 13.81
CA SER A 274 5.53 -20.16 15.24
C SER A 274 4.52 -20.87 16.17
N GLY A 275 3.32 -21.19 15.68
CA GLY A 275 2.23 -21.73 16.50
C GLY A 275 1.69 -20.73 17.53
N GLN A 276 2.10 -19.46 17.48
CA GLN A 276 1.68 -18.43 18.42
C GLN A 276 0.54 -17.59 17.84
N LYS A 277 -0.30 -17.07 18.73
CA LYS A 277 -1.32 -16.08 18.37
C LYS A 277 -0.64 -14.77 17.99
N VAL A 278 -0.88 -14.31 16.77
CA VAL A 278 -0.32 -13.04 16.27
C VAL A 278 -1.39 -11.96 16.35
N SER A 279 -1.00 -10.76 16.77
CA SER A 279 -1.90 -9.61 16.83
C SER A 279 -1.43 -8.46 15.96
N LEU A 280 -2.41 -7.73 15.43
CA LEU A 280 -2.24 -6.43 14.79
C LEU A 280 -3.00 -5.40 15.61
N LYS A 281 -2.32 -4.31 16.00
CA LYS A 281 -2.89 -3.22 16.79
C LYS A 281 -2.54 -1.88 16.18
N GLU A 282 -3.57 -1.13 15.80
CA GLU A 282 -3.43 0.20 15.25
C GLU A 282 -3.43 1.27 16.35
N LYS A 283 -2.46 2.17 16.26
CA LYS A 283 -2.39 3.44 16.99
C LYS A 283 -2.61 4.59 16.01
N TRP A 284 -2.77 5.80 16.55
CA TRP A 284 -3.01 6.98 15.72
C TRP A 284 -1.89 7.23 14.70
N THR A 285 -0.64 6.99 15.09
CA THR A 285 0.57 7.31 14.28
C THR A 285 1.25 6.09 13.66
N GLY A 286 0.83 4.87 14.01
CA GLY A 286 1.41 3.66 13.43
C GLY A 286 0.57 2.42 13.73
N VAL A 287 0.92 1.29 13.13
CA VAL A 287 0.32 -0.02 13.39
C VAL A 287 1.41 -0.99 13.81
N THR A 288 1.14 -1.81 14.82
CA THR A 288 2.07 -2.86 15.27
C THR A 288 1.51 -4.22 14.88
N ALA A 289 2.28 -5.00 14.12
CA ALA A 289 1.95 -6.38 13.75
C ALA A 289 3.09 -7.29 14.16
N ALA A 290 2.80 -8.38 14.89
CA ALA A 290 3.83 -9.32 15.35
C ALA A 290 5.01 -8.67 16.11
N GLY A 291 4.75 -7.58 16.84
CA GLY A 291 5.79 -6.82 17.55
C GLY A 291 6.57 -5.81 16.69
N ILE A 292 6.44 -5.86 15.36
CA ILE A 292 7.03 -4.88 14.44
C ILE A 292 6.11 -3.67 14.31
N GLY A 293 6.67 -2.48 14.48
CA GLY A 293 5.95 -1.22 14.30
C GLY A 293 6.08 -0.73 12.86
N HIS A 294 4.98 -0.21 12.30
CA HIS A 294 4.92 0.38 10.98
C HIS A 294 4.33 1.78 11.06
N ALA A 295 4.89 2.71 10.28
CA ALA A 295 4.34 4.03 10.06
C ALA A 295 4.27 4.31 8.56
N SER A 296 3.08 4.67 8.07
CA SER A 296 2.79 4.94 6.66
C SER A 296 2.43 6.41 6.42
N TYR A 297 2.85 6.93 5.26
CA TYR A 297 2.75 8.32 4.84
C TYR A 297 2.34 8.37 3.38
N ALA A 298 1.35 9.20 3.04
CA ALA A 298 1.03 9.51 1.65
C ALA A 298 2.04 10.53 1.10
N ILE A 299 2.45 10.35 -0.14
CA ILE A 299 3.16 11.36 -0.92
C ILE A 299 2.12 12.36 -1.41
N THR A 300 2.15 13.57 -0.87
CA THR A 300 1.20 14.66 -1.21
C THR A 300 1.83 15.77 -2.03
N GLY A 301 3.16 15.80 -2.11
CA GLY A 301 3.92 16.69 -2.98
C GLY A 301 5.01 15.91 -3.69
N TRP A 302 5.03 16.02 -5.02
CA TRP A 302 6.03 15.36 -5.86
C TRP A 302 7.18 16.33 -6.17
N PRO A 303 8.42 15.82 -6.29
CA PRO A 303 9.56 16.66 -6.60
C PRO A 303 9.46 17.18 -8.04
N LYS A 304 9.92 18.41 -8.25
CA LYS A 304 10.03 18.99 -9.60
C LYS A 304 11.17 18.28 -10.35
N GLY A 305 10.86 17.51 -11.39
CA GLY A 305 11.87 16.82 -12.23
C GLY A 305 11.77 15.29 -12.19
N LYS A 306 12.90 14.57 -12.19
CA LYS A 306 12.95 13.09 -12.23
C LYS A 306 12.47 12.50 -10.89
N VAL A 307 11.16 12.27 -10.79
CA VAL A 307 10.46 11.71 -9.62
C VAL A 307 11.16 10.46 -9.05
N THR A 308 11.63 9.56 -9.91
CA THR A 308 12.10 8.22 -9.50
C THR A 308 13.49 8.17 -8.86
N GLN A 309 14.44 9.00 -9.31
CA GLN A 309 15.77 9.08 -8.68
C GLN A 309 15.67 9.61 -7.23
N ASN A 310 14.75 10.53 -6.99
CA ASN A 310 14.54 11.15 -5.69
C ASN A 310 13.85 10.21 -4.69
N LEU A 311 13.01 9.29 -5.16
CA LEU A 311 12.30 8.35 -4.28
C LEU A 311 13.16 7.19 -3.78
N ASN A 312 14.23 6.84 -4.49
CA ASN A 312 15.21 5.84 -4.00
C ASN A 312 15.79 6.27 -2.65
N ALA A 313 15.99 7.58 -2.45
CA ALA A 313 16.47 8.11 -1.17
C ALA A 313 15.52 7.72 -0.03
N LEU A 314 14.20 7.79 -0.22
CA LEU A 314 13.23 7.45 0.83
C LEU A 314 13.34 5.99 1.32
N THR A 315 14.01 5.12 0.55
CA THR A 315 14.26 3.73 0.94
C THR A 315 15.56 3.51 1.74
N SER A 316 16.40 4.53 1.91
CA SER A 316 17.67 4.44 2.66
C SER A 316 17.55 4.76 4.15
N VAL A 317 16.32 4.99 4.65
CA VAL A 317 16.08 5.24 6.07
C VAL A 317 16.51 4.00 6.87
N ARG A 318 17.43 4.21 7.84
CA ARG A 318 17.85 3.15 8.77
C ARG A 318 16.69 2.80 9.70
N ALA A 319 15.98 1.75 9.31
CA ALA A 319 14.97 1.05 10.09
C ALA A 319 15.08 -0.45 9.78
N LEU A 320 14.11 -1.27 10.23
CA LEU A 320 14.04 -2.68 9.81
C LEU A 320 13.87 -2.77 8.29
N SER A 321 12.90 -2.05 7.75
CA SER A 321 12.66 -1.94 6.31
C SER A 321 12.00 -0.62 5.94
N SER A 322 12.15 -0.24 4.68
CA SER A 322 11.44 0.89 4.08
C SER A 322 10.76 0.42 2.80
N THR A 323 9.49 0.80 2.63
CA THR A 323 8.67 0.44 1.48
C THR A 323 8.16 1.70 0.81
N VAL A 324 8.33 1.80 -0.51
CA VAL A 324 7.77 2.88 -1.33
C VAL A 324 6.84 2.24 -2.35
N GLY A 325 5.58 2.64 -2.34
CA GLY A 325 4.57 2.26 -3.33
C GLY A 325 4.25 3.45 -4.22
N MET A 326 4.14 3.21 -5.52
CA MET A 326 3.64 4.17 -6.50
C MET A 326 2.59 3.49 -7.37
N ALA A 327 1.41 4.08 -7.46
CA ALA A 327 0.30 3.54 -8.24
C ALA A 327 -0.14 4.54 -9.29
N ILE A 328 -0.35 4.06 -10.51
CA ILE A 328 -1.11 4.76 -11.54
C ILE A 328 -2.50 4.16 -11.67
N SER A 329 -3.49 5.01 -11.89
CA SER A 329 -4.86 4.60 -12.19
C SER A 329 -5.46 5.49 -13.29
N PRO A 330 -6.53 5.03 -13.98
CA PRO A 330 -7.22 5.85 -14.97
C PRO A 330 -7.67 7.19 -14.38
N ALA A 331 -7.56 8.27 -15.15
CA ALA A 331 -8.10 9.58 -14.80
C ALA A 331 -9.39 9.86 -15.60
N GLU A 332 -10.22 10.79 -15.12
CA GLU A 332 -11.41 11.24 -15.85
C GLU A 332 -11.04 11.98 -17.15
N ASP A 333 -9.89 12.66 -17.15
CA ASP A 333 -9.36 13.36 -18.31
C ASP A 333 -8.67 12.38 -19.27
N GLU A 334 -9.07 12.43 -20.54
CA GLU A 334 -8.48 11.60 -21.59
C GLU A 334 -6.97 11.83 -21.73
N GLY A 335 -6.21 10.75 -21.83
CA GLY A 335 -4.75 10.77 -21.95
C GLY A 335 -3.99 11.14 -20.66
N LYS A 336 -4.68 11.29 -19.52
CA LYS A 336 -4.04 11.49 -18.21
C LYS A 336 -4.19 10.26 -17.32
N VAL A 337 -3.30 10.17 -16.34
CA VAL A 337 -3.34 9.15 -15.29
C VAL A 337 -3.25 9.81 -13.93
N THR A 338 -3.92 9.23 -12.94
CA THR A 338 -3.71 9.64 -11.55
C THR A 338 -2.48 8.94 -11.02
N LEU A 339 -1.55 9.69 -10.40
CA LEU A 339 -0.38 9.13 -9.71
C LEU A 339 -0.54 9.29 -8.20
N ARG A 340 -0.47 8.17 -7.47
CA ARG A 340 -0.45 8.14 -6.01
C ARG A 340 0.83 7.50 -5.52
N GLY A 341 1.24 7.91 -4.32
CA GLY A 341 2.46 7.43 -3.71
C GLY A 341 2.29 7.24 -2.21
N ILE A 342 2.90 6.20 -1.68
CA ILE A 342 2.90 5.87 -0.27
C ILE A 342 4.30 5.44 0.16
N VAL A 343 4.70 5.84 1.36
CA VAL A 343 5.94 5.40 2.00
C VAL A 343 5.58 4.76 3.32
N ARG A 344 6.15 3.59 3.61
CA ARG A 344 6.06 2.95 4.91
C ARG A 344 7.46 2.67 5.44
N VAL A 345 7.66 2.94 6.72
CA VAL A 345 8.85 2.51 7.45
C VAL A 345 8.44 1.52 8.52
N SER A 346 9.20 0.43 8.63
CA SER A 346 9.01 -0.62 9.63
C SER A 346 10.20 -0.65 10.58
N ALA A 347 9.97 -0.87 11.87
CA ALA A 347 11.02 -0.93 12.87
C ALA A 347 10.72 -1.96 13.96
N ARG A 348 11.77 -2.49 14.60
CA ARG A 348 11.63 -3.59 15.58
C ARG A 348 11.06 -3.14 16.91
N ASN A 349 11.13 -1.84 17.21
CA ASN A 349 10.64 -1.27 18.44
C ASN A 349 10.20 0.21 18.24
N PRO A 350 9.42 0.78 19.18
CA PRO A 350 8.92 2.14 19.05
C PRO A 350 10.00 3.23 18.93
N ARG A 351 11.12 3.10 19.65
CA ARG A 351 12.20 4.11 19.62
C ARG A 351 12.87 4.18 18.25
N GLU A 352 13.10 3.01 17.65
CA GLU A 352 13.64 2.90 16.30
C GLU A 352 12.65 3.47 15.28
N LEU A 353 11.34 3.22 15.45
CA LEU A 353 10.31 3.78 14.58
C LEU A 353 10.27 5.32 14.65
N ASP A 354 10.29 5.90 15.85
CA ASP A 354 10.29 7.35 16.04
C ASP A 354 11.54 8.01 15.44
N THR A 355 12.70 7.35 15.57
CA THR A 355 13.96 7.82 14.95
C THR A 355 13.87 7.76 13.42
N ALA A 356 13.27 6.70 12.89
CA ALA A 356 13.12 6.52 11.46
C ALA A 356 12.11 7.50 10.85
N ASP A 357 11.02 7.83 11.57
CA ASP A 357 10.06 8.88 11.21
C ASP A 357 10.74 10.25 11.04
N GLN A 358 11.53 10.67 12.02
CA GLN A 358 12.27 11.95 11.96
C GLN A 358 13.26 11.98 10.79
N ARG A 359 13.98 10.88 10.55
CA ARG A 359 14.92 10.75 9.44
C ARG A 359 14.22 10.77 8.09
N LEU A 360 13.07 10.10 7.97
CA LEU A 360 12.26 10.10 6.77
C LEU A 360 11.79 11.51 6.42
N GLY A 361 11.29 12.27 7.40
CA GLY A 361 10.89 13.67 7.19
C GLY A 361 12.05 14.54 6.69
N THR A 362 13.20 14.48 7.37
CA THR A 362 14.41 15.20 6.96
C THR A 362 14.86 14.83 5.55
N LEU A 363 14.73 13.56 5.17
CA LEU A 363 15.12 13.08 3.86
C LEU A 363 14.14 13.50 2.77
N ALA A 364 12.85 13.43 3.05
CA ALA A 364 11.79 13.88 2.16
C ALA A 364 11.93 15.36 1.81
N ASP A 365 12.20 16.20 2.81
CA ASP A 365 12.47 17.63 2.62
C ASP A 365 13.69 17.87 1.71
N LYS A 366 14.78 17.12 1.93
CA LYS A 366 15.99 17.21 1.10
C LYS A 366 15.76 16.83 -0.36
N VAL A 367 14.90 15.84 -0.63
CA VAL A 367 14.59 15.40 -2.00
C VAL A 367 13.38 16.09 -2.63
N GLY A 368 12.78 17.06 -1.91
CA GLY A 368 11.64 17.84 -2.39
C GLY A 368 10.32 17.06 -2.47
N VAL A 369 10.16 16.05 -1.61
CA VAL A 369 8.93 15.25 -1.50
C VAL A 369 8.17 15.69 -0.24
N SER A 370 6.88 15.97 -0.36
CA SER A 370 6.03 16.23 0.82
C SER A 370 5.32 14.95 1.25
N LEU A 371 5.49 14.59 2.53
CA LEU A 371 4.86 13.43 3.13
C LEU A 371 3.78 13.86 4.12
N THR A 372 2.63 13.21 4.06
CA THR A 372 1.53 13.39 5.03
C THR A 372 1.31 12.07 5.77
N PRO A 373 1.51 12.02 7.10
CA PRO A 373 1.30 10.81 7.87
C PRO A 373 -0.15 10.33 7.77
N LEU A 374 -0.37 9.03 7.54
CA LEU A 374 -1.71 8.42 7.45
C LEU A 374 -2.32 8.20 8.83
N ARG A 375 -2.44 9.28 9.61
CA ARG A 375 -2.95 9.19 10.98
C ARG A 375 -4.34 8.57 11.00
N GLY A 376 -4.57 7.62 11.89
CA GLY A 376 -5.83 6.87 12.00
C GLY A 376 -6.17 5.96 10.81
N LYS A 377 -5.27 5.81 9.83
CA LYS A 377 -5.38 4.94 8.64
C LYS A 377 -4.10 4.14 8.41
N GLN A 378 -3.43 3.76 9.49
CA GLN A 378 -2.12 3.10 9.44
C GLN A 378 -2.25 1.64 9.03
N THR A 379 -3.34 0.96 9.41
CA THR A 379 -3.64 -0.38 8.90
C THR A 379 -3.89 -0.35 7.39
N ASP A 380 -4.63 0.65 6.91
CA ASP A 380 -4.91 0.83 5.49
C ASP A 380 -3.60 1.13 4.73
N GLY A 381 -2.74 1.99 5.30
CA GLY A 381 -1.41 2.28 4.79
C GLY A 381 -0.43 1.09 4.83
N LEU A 382 -0.59 0.15 5.76
CA LEU A 382 0.15 -1.11 5.76
C LEU A 382 -0.33 -1.99 4.59
N ALA A 383 -1.63 -2.21 4.48
CA ALA A 383 -2.24 -2.99 3.41
C ALA A 383 -1.84 -2.46 2.02
N ALA A 384 -1.88 -1.14 1.83
CA ALA A 384 -1.51 -0.44 0.60
C ALA A 384 -0.07 -0.70 0.12
N THR A 385 0.81 -1.16 1.01
CA THR A 385 2.22 -1.45 0.71
C THR A 385 2.54 -2.94 0.67
N ILE A 386 1.52 -3.80 0.78
CA ILE A 386 1.61 -5.23 0.58
C ILE A 386 1.14 -5.50 -0.87
N PRO A 387 1.87 -6.30 -1.68
CA PRO A 387 1.61 -6.45 -3.11
C PRO A 387 0.31 -7.21 -3.46
N LEU A 388 -0.59 -7.44 -2.49
CA LEU A 388 -1.75 -8.35 -2.58
C LEU A 388 -3.11 -7.65 -2.71
N GLY A 389 -3.13 -6.33 -2.92
CA GLY A 389 -4.38 -5.60 -3.16
C GLY A 389 -4.78 -4.61 -2.08
N GLY A 390 -3.82 -3.96 -1.40
CA GLY A 390 -4.10 -2.67 -0.77
C GLY A 390 -4.00 -1.53 -1.78
N THR A 391 -4.72 -0.44 -1.55
CA THR A 391 -4.72 0.74 -2.42
C THR A 391 -3.87 1.88 -1.84
N ALA A 392 -2.98 2.43 -2.67
CA ALA A 392 -2.15 3.59 -2.33
C ALA A 392 -2.91 4.93 -2.37
#